data_AF-A0A519V3T0-F1
#
_entry.id   AF-A0A519V3T0-F1
#
_cell.length_a   1.000
_cell.length_b   1.000
_cell.length_c   1.000
_cell.angle_alpha   90.00
_cell.angle_beta   90.00
_cell.angle_gamma   90.00
#
_symmetry.space_group_name_H-M   'P 1'
#
loop_
_entity.id
_entity.type
_entity.pdbx_description
1 polymer ?
#
loop_
_entity_poly.entity_id
_entity_poly.type
_entity_poly.pdbx_seq_one_letter_code
_entity_poly.pdbx_strand_id
1 'polypeptide(L)' 'MINNNIASTQIDFGKTPPSGGWGVPVVIQDEQTLEVLMLGYMNTEAFEKTQKEGKVTFYSRSKNRLWT' A
#
# COMPACT_ATOMS: atom_id res chain seq x y z
N MET A 1 -11.03 -32.40 9.96
CA MET A 1 -11.41 -30.97 9.88
C MET A 1 -10.25 -30.23 9.22
N ILE A 2 -10.47 -29.58 8.08
CA ILE A 2 -9.41 -28.90 7.34
C ILE A 2 -9.15 -27.57 8.07
N ASN A 3 -7.94 -27.37 8.58
CA ASN A 3 -7.54 -26.12 9.21
C ASN A 3 -7.43 -25.03 8.14
N ASN A 4 -8.43 -24.15 8.08
CA ASN A 4 -8.45 -22.93 7.26
C ASN A 4 -7.50 -21.84 7.82
N ASN A 5 -6.26 -22.20 8.18
CA ASN A 5 -5.21 -21.20 8.38
C ASN A 5 -4.52 -20.94 7.05
N ILE A 6 -5.28 -20.34 6.13
CA ILE A 6 -4.66 -19.49 5.11
C ILE A 6 -4.16 -18.31 5.94
N ALA A 7 -2.85 -18.25 6.22
CA ALA A 7 -2.26 -17.09 6.84
C ALA A 7 -2.68 -15.89 5.98
N SER A 8 -3.60 -15.07 6.49
CA SER A 8 -3.98 -13.81 5.84
C SER A 8 -2.69 -13.03 5.71
N THR A 9 -2.18 -12.86 4.49
CA THR A 9 -0.94 -12.13 4.22
C THR A 9 -1.18 -10.67 4.57
N GLN A 10 -0.98 -10.33 5.84
CA GLN A 10 -1.10 -8.98 6.35
C GLN A 10 0.14 -8.19 5.92
N ILE A 11 -0.08 -6.98 5.40
CA ILE A 11 1.01 -6.08 5.03
C ILE A 11 1.77 -5.68 6.30
N ASP A 12 3.08 -5.93 6.31
CA ASP A 12 3.96 -5.58 7.42
C ASP A 12 4.53 -4.18 7.24
N PHE A 13 3.80 -3.17 7.71
CA PHE A 13 4.25 -1.78 7.75
C PHE A 13 5.37 -1.53 8.78
N GLY A 14 5.69 -2.49 9.67
CA GLY A 14 6.74 -2.37 10.68
C GLY A 14 8.15 -2.69 10.16
N LYS A 15 8.26 -3.38 9.03
CA LYS A 15 9.54 -3.67 8.36
C LYS A 15 10.25 -2.43 7.82
N THR A 16 9.52 -1.34 7.60
CA THR A 16 10.10 -0.09 7.13
C THR A 16 10.61 0.73 8.32
N PRO A 17 11.88 1.20 8.31
CA PRO A 17 12.50 1.80 9.49
C PRO A 17 11.82 3.12 9.90
N PRO A 18 11.66 3.39 11.21
CA PRO A 18 11.02 4.62 11.71
C PRO A 18 11.81 5.90 11.37
N SER A 19 13.12 5.78 11.13
CA SER A 19 14.00 6.88 10.72
C SER A 19 14.04 7.13 9.21
N GLY A 20 13.43 6.26 8.42
CA GLY A 20 13.30 6.40 6.97
C GLY A 20 11.86 6.17 6.58
N GLY A 21 11.09 7.24 6.46
CA GLY A 21 9.64 7.26 6.19
C GLY A 21 9.20 6.74 4.81
N TRP A 22 9.87 5.72 4.30
CA TRP A 22 9.48 4.91 3.16
C TRP A 22 8.33 4.04 3.66
N GLY A 23 7.08 4.37 3.33
CA GLY A 23 5.97 3.45 3.56
C GLY A 23 6.19 2.12 2.82
N VAL A 24 5.17 1.27 2.74
CA VAL A 24 5.29 0.08 1.88
C VAL A 24 5.31 0.50 0.41
N PRO A 25 6.19 -0.05 -0.42
CA PRO A 25 6.18 0.22 -1.86
C PRO A 25 4.91 -0.37 -2.48
N VAL A 26 4.27 0.39 -3.36
CA VAL A 26 3.05 -0.02 -4.07
C VAL A 26 3.27 0.19 -5.56
N VAL A 27 3.10 -0.89 -6.32
CA VAL A 27 3.15 -0.87 -7.79
C VAL A 27 1.73 -0.77 -8.31
N ILE A 28 1.47 0.23 -9.14
CA ILE A 28 0.22 0.34 -9.88
C ILE A 28 0.44 -0.27 -11.25
N GLN A 29 -0.45 -1.18 -11.61
CA GLN A 29 -0.40 -1.94 -12.85
C GLN A 29 -1.75 -1.82 -13.54
N ASP A 30 -1.74 -1.73 -14.86
CA ASP A 30 -2.96 -1.91 -15.65
C ASP A 30 -3.43 -3.36 -15.55
N GLU A 31 -4.69 -3.57 -15.19
CA GLU A 31 -5.26 -4.91 -14.97
C GLU A 31 -5.33 -5.76 -16.26
N GLN A 32 -5.47 -5.13 -17.42
CA GLN A 32 -5.66 -5.82 -18.69
C GLN A 32 -4.34 -6.07 -19.42
N THR A 33 -3.46 -5.07 -19.48
CA THR A 33 -2.21 -5.13 -20.24
C THR A 33 -1.03 -5.61 -19.40
N LEU A 34 -1.16 -5.62 -18.08
CA LEU A 34 -0.09 -5.89 -17.12
C LEU A 34 1.06 -4.86 -17.17
N GLU A 35 0.85 -3.72 -17.80
CA GLU A 35 1.82 -2.63 -17.83
C GLU A 35 1.98 -2.01 -16.44
N VAL A 36 3.22 -1.81 -16.00
CA VAL A 36 3.52 -1.08 -14.77
C VAL A 36 3.37 0.42 -15.03
N LEU A 37 2.38 1.04 -14.40
CA LEU A 37 2.04 2.45 -14.59
C LEU A 37 2.82 3.35 -13.62
N MET A 38 3.03 2.90 -12.37
CA MET A 38 3.64 3.73 -11.33
C MET A 38 4.22 2.90 -10.18
N LEU A 39 5.24 3.44 -9.52
CA LEU A 39 5.68 3.03 -8.19
C LEU A 39 5.46 4.17 -7.19
N GLY A 40 4.76 3.89 -6.10
CA GLY A 40 4.53 4.83 -5.01
C GLY A 40 4.75 4.18 -3.64
N TYR A 41 4.42 4.93 -2.58
CA TYR A 41 4.51 4.45 -1.20
C TYR A 41 3.22 4.76 -0.44
N MET A 42 2.80 3.82 0.41
CA MET A 42 1.65 3.97 1.29
C MET A 42 2.05 3.75 2.75
N ASN A 43 1.53 4.58 3.65
CA ASN A 43 1.43 4.24 5.06
C ASN A 43 0.11 3.49 5.32
N THR A 44 -0.12 3.05 6.56
CA THR A 44 -1.34 2.31 6.93
C THR A 44 -2.62 3.08 6.57
N GLU A 45 -2.67 4.39 6.85
CA GLU A 45 -3.83 5.24 6.58
C GLU A 45 -4.14 5.35 5.08
N ALA A 46 -3.13 5.54 4.24
CA ALA A 46 -3.29 5.61 2.79
C ALA A 46 -3.82 4.29 2.20
N PHE A 47 -3.35 3.15 2.74
CA PHE A 47 -3.83 1.82 2.35
C PHE A 47 -5.29 1.58 2.77
N GLU A 48 -5.66 1.93 4.00
CA GLU A 48 -7.04 1.83 4.49
C GLU A 48 -8.01 2.69 3.67
N LYS A 49 -7.62 3.93 3.36
CA LYS A 49 -8.41 4.82 2.50
C LYS A 49 -8.55 4.27 1.08
N THR A 50 -7.49 3.71 0.51
CA THR A 50 -7.51 3.07 -0.81
C THR A 50 -8.54 1.93 -0.85
N GLN A 51 -8.53 1.04 0.14
CA GLN A 51 -9.51 -0.06 0.22
C GLN A 51 -10.93 0.45 0.40
N LYS A 52 -11.12 1.49 1.23
CA LYS A 52 -12.45 2.05 1.51
C LYS A 52 -13.06 2.76 0.31
N GLU A 53 -12.25 3.51 -0.45
CA GLU A 53 -12.73 4.38 -1.53
C GLU A 53 -12.63 3.74 -2.92
N GLY A 54 -11.90 2.63 -3.06
CA GLY A 54 -11.61 2.01 -4.36
C GLY A 54 -10.75 2.90 -5.26
N LYS A 55 -10.04 3.88 -4.68
CA LYS A 55 -9.17 4.83 -5.39
C LYS A 55 -7.80 4.82 -4.75
N VAL A 56 -6.77 4.70 -5.57
CA VAL A 56 -5.38 4.70 -5.11
C VAL A 56 -5.10 5.99 -4.34
N THR A 57 -4.70 5.85 -3.08
CA THR A 57 -4.26 6.95 -2.23
C THR A 57 -2.82 6.69 -1.79
N PHE A 58 -1.93 7.62 -2.07
CA PHE A 58 -0.54 7.58 -1.61
C PHE A 58 -0.32 8.48 -0.38
N TYR A 59 0.82 8.29 0.27
CA TYR A 59 1.29 9.20 1.32
C TYR A 59 2.46 10.06 0.81
N SER A 60 2.25 11.38 0.75
CA SER A 60 3.27 12.34 0.34
C SER A 60 4.16 12.69 1.52
N ARG A 61 5.41 12.23 1.49
CA ARG A 61 6.41 12.47 2.55
C ARG A 61 6.81 13.94 2.65
N SER A 62 7.00 14.60 1.51
CA SER A 62 7.40 16.02 1.47
C SER A 62 6.30 16.96 1.95
N LYS A 63 5.03 16.57 1.79
CA LYS A 63 3.87 17.37 2.19
C LYS A 63 3.17 16.85 3.45
N ASN A 64 3.67 15.77 4.03
CA ASN A 64 3.15 15.08 5.21
C ASN A 64 1.61 14.90 5.17
N ARG A 65 1.07 14.39 4.05
CA ARG A 65 -0.38 14.25 3.84
C ARG A 65 -0.72 13.15 2.84
N LEU A 66 -1.97 12.69 2.87
CA LEU A 66 -2.54 11.82 1.85
C LEU A 66 -2.68 12.56 0.50
N TRP A 67 -2.47 11.82 -0.59
CA TRP A 67 -2.67 12.28 -1.96
C TRP A 67 -3.46 11.22 -2.73
N THR A 68 -4.65 11.59 -3.20
CA THR A 68 -5.58 10.75 -3.97
C THR A 68 -5.79 11.37 -5.34
#